data_AF-A0A2V4B159-F1
#
_entry.id   AF-A0A2V4B159-F1
#
_cell.length_a   1.000
_cell.length_b   1.000
_cell.length_c   1.000
_cell.angle_alpha   90.00
_cell.angle_beta   90.00
_cell.angle_gamma   90.00
#
_symmetry.space_group_name_H-M   'P 1'
#
loop_
_entity.id
_entity.type
_entity.pdbx_description
1 polymer ?
#
loop_
_entity_poly.entity_id
_entity_poly.type
_entity_poly.pdbx_seq_one_letter_code
_entity_poly.pdbx_strand_id
1 'polypeptide(L)'
;MLTAGRTAGDPDRLALSVSSDFPDAVALVTRLYDEFGFDTVDNSPLRESWRTTPGQPAWNRHAQQDRAKLARNLRSARFVAHARP
;
A
#
# COMPACT_ATOMS: atom_id res chain seq x y z
N MET A 1 7.57 15.21 6.34
CA MET A 1 8.35 14.74 5.19
C MET A 1 7.43 14.60 3.98
N LEU A 2 7.35 15.63 3.13
CA LEU A 2 6.58 15.63 1.87
C LEU A 2 7.48 15.44 0.64
N THR A 3 8.76 15.09 0.85
CA THR A 3 9.80 15.11 -0.18
C THR A 3 10.10 13.75 -0.81
N ALA A 4 9.31 12.72 -0.53
CA ALA A 4 9.56 11.36 -1.02
C ALA A 4 8.92 11.05 -2.39
N GLY A 5 8.05 11.93 -2.90
CA GLY A 5 7.41 11.74 -4.19
C GLY A 5 8.42 11.73 -5.34
N ARG A 6 8.24 10.83 -6.30
CA ARG A 6 9.06 10.71 -7.51
C ARG A 6 8.18 10.69 -8.77
N THR A 7 8.74 11.09 -9.90
CA THR A 7 8.06 11.02 -11.20
C THR A 7 7.71 9.58 -11.57
N ALA A 8 6.64 9.40 -12.35
CA ALA A 8 6.26 8.09 -12.86
C ALA A 8 7.42 7.43 -13.62
N GLY A 9 7.65 6.14 -13.36
CA GLY A 9 8.73 5.36 -13.96
C GLY A 9 10.10 5.46 -13.27
N ASP A 10 10.26 6.32 -12.26
CA ASP A 10 11.45 6.32 -11.41
C ASP A 10 11.57 4.97 -10.68
N PRO A 11 12.70 4.23 -10.79
CA PRO A 11 12.87 2.93 -10.14
C PRO A 11 12.83 3.00 -8.61
N ASP A 12 13.08 4.17 -8.02
CA ASP A 12 13.01 4.41 -6.57
C ASP A 12 11.64 4.96 -6.14
N ARG A 13 10.64 5.01 -7.04
CA ARG A 13 9.29 5.46 -6.71
C ARG A 13 8.64 4.50 -5.71
N LEU A 14 8.28 5.04 -4.55
CA LEU A 14 7.60 4.27 -3.51
C LEU A 14 6.16 3.98 -3.91
N ALA A 15 5.62 2.88 -3.38
CA ALA A 15 4.23 2.50 -3.57
C ALA A 15 3.42 2.56 -2.28
N LEU A 16 2.16 2.96 -2.42
CA LEU A 16 1.14 2.97 -1.37
C LEU A 16 0.02 1.99 -1.73
N SER A 17 -0.59 1.40 -0.71
CA SER A 17 -1.73 0.49 -0.89
C SER A 17 -3.06 1.23 -0.76
N VAL A 18 -4.06 0.85 -1.55
CA VAL A 18 -5.45 1.26 -1.35
C VAL A 18 -6.31 0.01 -1.12
N SER A 19 -7.37 0.12 -0.33
CA SER A 19 -8.34 -0.96 -0.13
C SER A 19 -9.73 -0.34 0.01
N SER A 20 -10.68 -0.76 -0.82
CA SER A 20 -12.05 -0.28 -0.78
C SER A 20 -12.98 -1.32 -1.38
N ASP A 21 -14.25 -1.29 -1.00
CA ASP A 21 -15.29 -2.10 -1.67
C ASP A 21 -15.88 -1.37 -2.90
N PHE A 22 -15.47 -0.12 -3.13
CA PHE A 22 -15.93 0.72 -4.23
C PHE A 22 -14.82 0.94 -5.27
N PRO A 23 -14.95 0.39 -6.50
CA PRO A 23 -13.93 0.54 -7.55
C PRO A 23 -13.65 2.00 -7.92
N ASP A 24 -14.66 2.87 -7.91
CA ASP A 24 -14.49 4.28 -8.23
C ASP A 24 -13.61 5.01 -7.19
N ALA A 25 -13.70 4.61 -5.92
CA ALA A 25 -12.85 5.14 -4.86
C ALA A 25 -11.39 4.68 -5.04
N VAL A 26 -11.18 3.41 -5.42
CA VAL A 26 -9.84 2.88 -5.77
C VAL A 26 -9.24 3.68 -6.93
N ALA A 27 -10.02 3.93 -7.98
CA ALA A 27 -9.58 4.68 -9.16
C ALA A 27 -9.28 6.15 -8.84
N LEU A 28 -10.03 6.78 -7.94
CA LEU A 28 -9.77 8.14 -7.48
C LEU A 28 -8.45 8.22 -6.70
N VAL A 29 -8.26 7.36 -5.69
CA VAL A 29 -7.04 7.36 -4.86
C VAL A 29 -5.81 6.97 -5.66
N THR A 30 -5.95 6.05 -6.62
CA THR A 30 -4.85 5.68 -7.52
C THR A 30 -4.34 6.88 -8.31
N ARG A 31 -5.24 7.72 -8.83
CA ARG A 31 -4.88 8.96 -9.53
C ARG A 31 -4.22 9.97 -8.60
N LEU A 32 -4.75 10.13 -7.38
CA LEU A 32 -4.20 11.04 -6.38
C LEU A 32 -2.77 10.64 -5.97
N TYR A 33 -2.52 9.35 -5.75
CA TYR A 33 -1.17 8.85 -5.43
C TYR A 33 -0.21 9.07 -6.59
N ASP A 34 -0.67 8.88 -7.83
CA ASP A 34 0.16 9.15 -9.00
C ASP A 34 0.59 10.63 -9.07
N GLU A 35 -0.35 11.55 -8.85
CA GLU A 35 -0.09 12.99 -8.78
C GLU A 35 0.89 13.36 -7.66
N PHE A 36 0.81 12.68 -6.52
CA PHE A 36 1.75 12.86 -5.41
C PHE A 36 3.11 12.18 -5.62
N GLY A 37 3.29 11.46 -6.72
CA GLY A 37 4.56 10.80 -7.04
C GLY A 37 4.73 9.44 -6.38
N PHE A 38 3.64 8.71 -6.14
CA PHE A 38 3.64 7.34 -5.62
C PHE A 38 2.94 6.37 -6.57
N ASP A 39 3.47 5.15 -6.64
CA ASP A 39 2.73 4.05 -7.27
C ASP A 39 1.62 3.55 -6.35
N THR A 40 0.61 2.89 -6.93
CA THR A 40 -0.50 2.31 -6.17
C THR A 40 -0.55 0.79 -6.31
N VAL A 41 -0.78 0.09 -5.21
CA VAL A 41 -1.19 -1.32 -5.22
C VAL A 41 -2.61 -1.44 -4.66
N ASP A 42 -3.52 -1.94 -5.48
CA ASP A 42 -4.86 -2.26 -5.03
C ASP A 42 -4.85 -3.54 -4.18
N ASN A 43 -5.26 -3.38 -2.93
CA ASN A 43 -5.41 -4.42 -1.92
C ASN A 43 -6.89 -4.58 -1.53
N SER A 44 -7.81 -4.19 -2.41
CA SER A 44 -9.24 -4.38 -2.22
C SER A 44 -9.58 -5.87 -2.17
N PRO A 45 -10.63 -6.25 -1.43
CA PRO A 45 -11.66 -5.41 -0.78
C PRO A 45 -11.24 -4.74 0.53
N LEU A 46 -12.09 -3.85 1.08
CA LEU A 46 -11.78 -3.10 2.31
C LEU A 46 -11.44 -4.02 3.50
N ARG A 47 -12.08 -5.20 3.56
CA ARG A 47 -11.79 -6.24 4.56
C ARG A 47 -10.34 -6.75 4.55
N GLU A 48 -9.58 -6.57 3.46
CA GLU A 48 -8.17 -6.98 3.37
C GLU A 48 -7.21 -5.88 3.85
N SER A 49 -7.72 -4.71 4.26
CA SER A 49 -6.91 -3.58 4.78
C SER A 49 -6.06 -3.94 6.00
N TRP A 50 -6.39 -5.01 6.73
CA TRP A 50 -5.56 -5.50 7.84
C TRP A 50 -4.13 -5.81 7.40
N ARG A 51 -3.88 -6.12 6.12
CA ARG A 51 -2.55 -6.42 5.56
C ARG A 51 -1.57 -5.25 5.60
N THR A 52 -2.06 -4.03 5.86
CA THR A 52 -1.24 -2.81 5.97
C THR A 52 -1.19 -2.27 7.39
N THR A 53 -1.76 -2.97 8.36
CA THR A 53 -1.75 -2.57 9.77
C THR A 53 -0.39 -2.82 10.44
N PRO A 54 -0.12 -2.18 11.59
CA PRO A 54 1.08 -2.43 12.38
C PRO A 54 1.34 -3.92 12.61
N GLY A 55 2.59 -4.33 12.42
CA GLY A 55 3.02 -5.74 12.52
C GLY A 55 3.01 -6.48 11.18
N GLN A 56 2.38 -5.95 10.13
CA GLN A 56 2.42 -6.57 8.80
C GLN A 56 3.67 -6.17 8.00
N PRO A 57 4.10 -7.02 7.04
CA PRO A 57 5.28 -6.72 6.21
C PRO A 57 5.19 -5.39 5.47
N ALA A 58 4.00 -5.04 4.95
CA ALA A 58 3.78 -3.79 4.22
C ALA A 58 3.95 -2.55 5.11
N TRP A 59 3.53 -2.62 6.37
CA TRP A 59 3.73 -1.55 7.36
C TRP A 59 5.20 -1.38 7.70
N ASN A 60 5.90 -2.48 8.00
CA ASN A 60 7.30 -2.43 8.45
C ASN A 60 8.26 -1.93 7.36
N ARG A 61 7.88 -2.03 6.08
CA ARG A 61 8.70 -1.66 4.92
C ARG A 61 8.17 -0.42 4.18
N HIS A 62 7.28 0.37 4.79
CA HIS A 62 6.61 1.51 4.13
C HIS A 62 7.55 2.52 3.44
N ALA A 63 8.75 2.74 3.98
CA ALA A 63 9.72 3.68 3.43
C ALA A 63 10.68 3.08 2.37
N GLN A 64 10.56 1.79 2.02
CA GLN A 64 11.56 1.05 1.23
C GLN A 64 10.93 0.07 0.23
N GLN A 65 9.70 0.32 -0.22
CA GLN A 65 8.99 -0.57 -1.13
C GLN A 65 8.45 0.16 -2.36
N ASP A 66 8.89 -0.32 -3.52
CA ASP A 66 8.26 -0.08 -4.82
C ASP A 66 6.97 -0.92 -4.96
N ARG A 67 6.27 -0.76 -6.08
CA ARG A 67 5.01 -1.46 -6.37
C ARG A 67 5.13 -2.99 -6.26
N ALA A 68 6.22 -3.57 -6.79
CA ALA A 68 6.42 -5.01 -6.80
C ALA A 68 6.72 -5.54 -5.38
N LYS A 69 7.53 -4.82 -4.61
CA LYS A 69 7.83 -5.12 -3.20
C LYS A 69 6.57 -5.04 -2.35
N LEU A 70 5.78 -3.97 -2.49
CA LEU A 70 4.52 -3.81 -1.77
C LEU A 70 3.55 -4.95 -2.10
N ALA A 71 3.37 -5.30 -3.37
CA ALA A 71 2.49 -6.40 -3.76
C ALA A 71 2.92 -7.75 -3.14
N ARG A 72 4.24 -8.02 -3.05
CA ARG A 72 4.72 -9.21 -2.32
C ARG A 72 4.45 -9.13 -0.82
N ASN A 73 4.72 -7.97 -0.20
CA ASN A 73 4.53 -7.77 1.23
C ASN A 73 3.05 -7.95 1.64
N LEU A 74 2.12 -7.46 0.83
CA LEU A 74 0.68 -7.66 1.03
C LEU A 74 0.28 -9.14 0.93
N ARG A 75 0.84 -9.89 -0.03
CA ARG A 75 0.59 -11.34 -0.16
C ARG A 75 1.14 -12.15 1.02
N SER A 76 2.28 -11.72 1.57
CA SER A 76 2.94 -12.37 2.71
C SER A 76 2.36 -11.97 4.08
N ALA A 77 1.39 -11.05 4.12
CA ALA A 77 0.72 -10.67 5.34
C ALA A 77 0.06 -11.88 6.01
N ARG A 78 0.16 -11.95 7.33
CA ARG A 78 -0.40 -13.05 8.12
C ARG A 78 -1.33 -12.45 9.16
N PHE A 79 -2.58 -12.90 9.14
CA PHE A 79 -3.52 -12.54 10.18
C PHE A 79 -3.06 -13.22 11.46
N VAL A 80 -2.46 -12.44 12.36
CA VAL A 80 -2.17 -12.88 13.72
C VAL A 80 -3.32 -12.36 14.54
N ALA A 81 -4.26 -13.25 14.88
CA ALA A 81 -5.24 -12.95 15.90
C ALA A 81 -4.44 -12.60 17.16
N HIS A 82 -4.40 -11.31 17.55
CA HIS A 82 -4.01 -10.98 18.90
C HIS A 82 -5.00 -11.71 19.80
N ALA A 83 -4.53 -12.78 20.47
CA ALA A 83 -5.24 -13.31 21.62
C ALA A 83 -5.38 -12.12 22.57
N ARG A 84 -6.61 -11.63 22.76
CA ARG A 84 -6.86 -10.69 23.84
C ARG A 84 -6.47 -11.43 25.14
N PRO A 85 -5.70 -10.80 26.04
CA PRO A 85 -5.57 -11.31 27.39
C PRO A 85 -6.95 -11.37 28.07
#